data_AF-A0A165EP44-F1
#
_entry.id   AF-A0A165EP44-F1
#
_cell.length_a   1.000
_cell.length_b   1.000
_cell.length_c   1.000
_cell.angle_alpha   90.00
_cell.angle_beta   90.00
_cell.angle_gamma   90.00
#
_symmetry.space_group_name_H-M   'P 1'
#
loop_
_entity.id
_entity.type
_entity.pdbx_description
1 polymer ?
#
loop_
_entity_poly.entity_id
_entity_poly.type
_entity_poly.pdbx_seq_one_letter_code
_entity_poly.pdbx_strand_id
1 'polypeptide(L)'
;MAQTTAAVGGHVNMMMDVLIAQLPPTDLRAACRRILSEHPSLASVLRDVVYESRSAEPLALPDQKALLPDSKTVTPDLLQCMLDFRIDFLAGLHARALQRTTYLVDALLTASHERSLKPEEPLQAALKRANGDIIQYMQAIKESATGPDFDSSAFKSALHELWTKLGGLDASFGLDRAWSQTRDTYALLFPNDALLHVPHMDLLHQEVDMSSYEATIPTITLGPIEMPRLLIGFWQLSSPAWGTASSREMQSSLLDLVSQGFRAADMADHYGDAEIIFGQFRRSLLKELNDQMITCTKWCVFAAPDRAPTSEWVASKVHERRDRCGGYLDVLQFHWQDYSDKSYLLIIHHLIALSRFAPHVVKAIGLVNFNAERTDEICMYLKQEWDGEGMVISNQVQYSLIDQRPRFALADVCKKHGIKLLTYGTYCGGFLSDKWLGKPSPNLYADSITPSQRKYFDMIMLWGGWTLFQELLAVLRGIANAHGGGVDIANVAAKWVLEKEEVASVIVGTRLGVSSNAESNLRVFSFSLTEKDRATINAVLNKSQAEEMFRKMGDCGAEYRHTSH
;
A
#
# COMPACT_ATOMS: atom_id res chain seq x y z
N MET A 1 -39.44 1.33 13.92
CA MET A 1 -39.49 2.68 14.54
C MET A 1 -38.78 3.69 13.63
N ALA A 2 -39.29 3.88 12.41
CA ALA A 2 -38.67 4.76 11.42
C ALA A 2 -39.73 5.76 10.95
N GLN A 3 -39.98 6.81 11.73
CA GLN A 3 -40.77 7.97 11.30
C GLN A 3 -40.74 9.19 12.25
N THR A 4 -39.75 9.31 13.15
CA THR A 4 -39.67 10.43 14.10
C THR A 4 -38.34 11.21 14.10
N THR A 5 -37.40 10.92 13.20
CA THR A 5 -36.10 11.63 13.15
C THR A 5 -36.05 12.81 12.17
N ALA A 6 -36.98 12.92 11.22
CA ALA A 6 -36.96 14.00 10.21
C ALA A 6 -37.26 15.40 10.77
N ALA A 7 -37.90 15.51 11.94
CA ALA A 7 -38.37 16.78 12.48
C ALA A 7 -37.33 17.55 13.34
N VAL A 8 -36.18 16.94 13.67
CA VAL A 8 -35.14 17.59 14.51
C VAL A 8 -34.07 18.31 13.67
N GLY A 9 -33.93 17.97 12.38
CA GLY A 9 -32.92 18.54 11.48
C GLY A 9 -33.11 20.02 11.12
N GLY A 10 -34.27 20.61 11.40
CA GLY A 10 -34.60 22.00 11.06
C GLY A 10 -34.11 23.05 12.06
N HIS A 11 -33.51 22.66 13.19
CA HIS A 11 -32.83 23.59 14.11
C HIS A 11 -31.32 23.46 13.94
N VAL A 12 -30.84 23.83 12.75
CA VAL A 12 -29.40 24.06 12.55
C VAL A 12 -29.01 25.26 13.41
N ASN A 13 -27.94 25.13 14.18
CA ASN A 13 -27.35 26.26 14.86
C ASN A 13 -26.93 27.29 13.78
N MET A 14 -27.71 28.37 13.64
CA MET A 14 -27.53 29.37 12.57
C MET A 14 -26.11 29.94 12.55
N MET A 15 -25.43 30.03 13.69
CA MET A 15 -24.03 30.48 13.73
C MET A 15 -23.07 29.47 13.11
N MET A 16 -23.33 28.17 13.28
CA MET A 16 -22.53 27.11 12.66
C MET A 16 -22.78 27.02 11.16
N ASP A 17 -24.03 27.23 10.72
CA ASP A 17 -24.36 27.28 9.29
C ASP A 17 -23.64 28.44 8.59
N VAL A 18 -23.69 29.63 9.20
CA VAL A 18 -22.94 30.80 8.71
C VAL A 18 -21.43 30.53 8.70
N LEU A 19 -20.88 29.89 9.73
CA LEU A 19 -19.46 29.51 9.73
C LEU A 19 -19.13 28.59 8.55
N ILE A 20 -19.88 27.50 8.36
CA ILE A 20 -19.67 26.53 7.27
C ILE A 20 -19.76 27.22 5.91
N ALA A 21 -20.76 28.10 5.71
CA ALA A 21 -20.97 28.83 4.47
C ALA A 21 -19.84 29.82 4.13
N GLN A 22 -19.11 30.31 5.14
CA GLN A 22 -17.99 31.24 4.95
C GLN A 22 -16.61 30.55 4.91
N LEU A 23 -16.53 29.26 5.25
CA LEU A 23 -15.26 28.52 5.22
C LEU A 23 -14.78 28.31 3.77
N PRO A 24 -13.51 28.65 3.45
CA PRO A 24 -12.90 28.24 2.19
C PRO A 24 -12.97 26.73 1.99
N PRO A 25 -13.10 26.21 0.74
CA PRO A 25 -13.17 24.77 0.49
C PRO A 25 -11.99 23.97 1.06
N THR A 26 -10.79 24.56 1.12
CA THR A 26 -9.61 23.94 1.74
C THR A 26 -9.79 23.74 3.23
N ASP A 27 -10.36 24.73 3.91
CA ASP A 27 -10.55 24.74 5.36
C ASP A 27 -11.71 23.83 5.75
N LEU A 28 -12.77 23.78 4.92
CA LEU A 28 -13.87 22.83 5.09
C LEU A 28 -13.36 21.38 4.94
N ARG A 29 -12.55 21.08 3.92
CA ARG A 29 -11.93 19.74 3.77
C ARG A 29 -11.04 19.40 4.96
N ALA A 30 -10.26 20.36 5.46
CA ALA A 30 -9.42 20.16 6.63
C ALA A 30 -10.25 19.88 7.89
N ALA A 31 -11.33 20.64 8.11
CA ALA A 31 -12.27 20.44 9.20
C ALA A 31 -12.94 19.06 9.12
N CYS A 32 -13.46 18.66 7.95
CA CYS A 32 -14.04 17.33 7.75
C CYS A 32 -13.02 16.22 8.03
N ARG A 33 -11.79 16.32 7.50
CA ARG A 33 -10.71 15.35 7.78
C ARG A 33 -10.40 15.25 9.27
N ARG A 34 -10.40 16.38 9.99
CA ARG A 34 -10.20 16.41 11.44
C ARG A 34 -11.34 15.75 12.20
N ILE A 35 -12.58 16.08 11.86
CA ILE A 35 -13.78 15.47 12.46
C ILE A 35 -13.75 13.95 12.28
N LEU A 36 -13.43 13.45 11.09
CA LEU A 36 -13.32 11.99 10.83
C LEU A 36 -12.16 11.34 11.59
N SER A 37 -11.06 12.07 11.81
CA SER A 37 -9.94 11.59 12.61
C SER A 37 -10.29 11.46 14.09
N GLU A 38 -11.06 12.42 14.63
CA GLU A 38 -11.50 12.43 16.03
C GLU A 38 -12.72 11.52 16.26
N HIS A 39 -13.55 11.34 15.22
CA HIS A 39 -14.78 10.55 15.23
C HIS A 39 -14.89 9.65 13.97
N PRO A 40 -14.12 8.54 13.90
CA PRO A 40 -14.10 7.66 12.73
C PRO A 40 -15.46 7.08 12.34
N SER A 41 -16.37 6.89 13.29
CA SER A 41 -17.74 6.40 13.05
C SER A 41 -18.58 7.32 12.16
N LEU A 42 -18.19 8.59 11.99
CA LEU A 42 -18.85 9.53 11.09
C LEU A 42 -18.47 9.31 9.61
N ALA A 43 -17.48 8.46 9.32
CA ALA A 43 -17.06 8.19 7.94
C ALA A 43 -18.17 7.54 7.12
N SER A 44 -18.89 6.57 7.70
CA SER A 44 -20.06 5.95 7.05
C SER A 44 -21.18 6.99 6.85
N VAL A 45 -21.46 7.82 7.85
CA VAL A 45 -22.47 8.88 7.75
C VAL A 45 -22.14 9.86 6.62
N LEU A 46 -20.90 10.32 6.51
CA LEU A 46 -20.47 11.19 5.41
C LEU A 46 -20.67 10.51 4.05
N ARG A 47 -20.26 9.23 3.94
CA ARG A 47 -20.42 8.45 2.71
C ARG A 47 -21.90 8.31 2.35
N ASP A 48 -22.76 8.01 3.31
CA ASP A 48 -24.19 7.80 3.10
C ASP A 48 -24.88 9.12 2.67
N VAL A 49 -24.53 10.25 3.29
CA VAL A 49 -25.02 11.58 2.86
C VAL A 49 -24.61 11.90 1.43
N VAL A 50 -23.35 11.61 1.05
CA VAL A 50 -22.88 11.79 -0.33
C VAL A 50 -23.60 10.83 -1.28
N TYR A 51 -23.78 9.56 -0.90
CA TYR A 51 -24.51 8.56 -1.67
C TYR A 51 -25.94 9.02 -1.96
N GLU A 52 -26.68 9.48 -0.94
CA GLU A 52 -28.06 9.97 -1.08
C GLU A 52 -28.13 11.20 -1.98
N SER A 53 -27.27 12.19 -1.77
CA SER A 53 -27.23 13.40 -2.60
C SER A 53 -26.92 13.07 -4.06
N ARG A 54 -25.98 12.15 -4.31
CA ARG A 54 -25.51 11.82 -5.66
C ARG A 54 -26.43 10.85 -6.40
N SER A 55 -27.12 9.97 -5.69
CA SER A 55 -28.12 9.06 -6.27
C SER A 55 -29.38 9.79 -6.73
N ALA A 56 -29.72 10.91 -6.08
CA ALA A 56 -30.83 11.78 -6.49
C ALA A 56 -30.53 12.60 -7.76
N GLU A 57 -29.26 12.86 -8.06
CA GLU A 57 -28.85 13.62 -9.25
C GLU A 57 -28.81 12.73 -10.50
N PRO A 58 -29.42 13.15 -11.63
CA PRO A 58 -29.26 12.46 -12.91
C PRO A 58 -27.79 12.27 -13.29
N LEU A 59 -27.49 11.20 -14.02
CA LEU A 59 -26.15 10.99 -14.55
C LEU A 59 -25.90 11.95 -15.71
N ALA A 60 -25.17 13.03 -15.46
CA ALA A 60 -24.70 13.93 -16.52
C ALA A 60 -23.44 13.34 -17.18
N LEU A 61 -23.52 13.13 -18.50
CA LEU A 61 -22.40 12.75 -19.36
C LEU A 61 -22.25 13.82 -20.45
N PRO A 62 -21.17 14.62 -20.46
CA PRO A 62 -20.94 15.66 -21.45
C PRO A 62 -20.63 15.04 -22.82
N ASP A 63 -20.79 15.78 -23.92
CA ASP A 63 -20.47 15.29 -25.27
C ASP A 63 -19.01 14.80 -25.39
N GLN A 64 -18.79 13.68 -26.09
CA GLN A 64 -17.46 13.05 -26.19
C GLN A 64 -16.42 13.97 -26.85
N LYS A 65 -16.82 14.84 -27.80
CA LYS A 65 -15.90 15.80 -28.43
C LYS A 65 -15.58 16.94 -27.48
N ALA A 66 -16.50 17.31 -26.59
CA ALA A 66 -16.26 18.31 -25.54
C ALA A 66 -15.28 17.80 -24.47
N LEU A 67 -15.24 16.49 -24.20
CA LEU A 67 -14.26 15.90 -23.30
C LEU A 67 -12.82 16.00 -23.84
N LEU A 68 -12.64 15.74 -25.13
CA LEU A 68 -11.33 15.56 -25.75
C LEU A 68 -11.29 16.27 -27.11
N PRO A 69 -11.16 17.60 -27.17
CA PRO A 69 -11.20 18.31 -28.45
C PRO A 69 -9.93 18.10 -29.30
N ASP A 70 -8.75 18.00 -28.67
CA ASP A 70 -7.44 17.85 -29.31
C ASP A 70 -6.43 17.10 -28.39
N SER A 71 -5.19 16.89 -28.87
CA SER A 71 -4.16 16.11 -28.16
C SER A 71 -3.64 16.72 -26.85
N LYS A 72 -3.86 18.01 -26.59
CA LYS A 72 -3.22 18.75 -25.48
C LYS A 72 -4.24 19.31 -24.50
N THR A 73 -5.45 19.58 -24.95
CA THR A 73 -6.43 20.29 -24.14
C THR A 73 -7.00 19.40 -23.03
N VAL A 74 -6.86 19.87 -21.80
CA VAL A 74 -7.56 19.32 -20.62
C VAL A 74 -8.78 20.18 -20.35
N THR A 75 -9.97 19.69 -20.72
CA THR A 75 -11.20 20.46 -20.58
C THR A 75 -11.75 20.42 -19.14
N PRO A 76 -12.51 21.45 -18.72
CA PRO A 76 -13.24 21.40 -17.46
C PRO A 76 -14.17 20.17 -17.36
N ASP A 77 -14.82 19.80 -18.47
CA ASP A 77 -15.71 18.64 -18.54
C ASP A 77 -14.96 17.32 -18.29
N LEU A 78 -13.74 17.17 -18.82
CA LEU A 78 -12.88 16.01 -18.54
C LEU A 78 -12.51 15.93 -17.06
N LEU A 79 -12.06 17.05 -16.47
CA LEU A 79 -11.69 17.11 -15.06
C LEU A 79 -12.90 16.82 -14.15
N GLN A 80 -14.07 17.35 -14.52
CA GLN A 80 -15.30 17.12 -13.78
C GLN A 80 -15.75 15.66 -13.90
N CYS A 81 -15.69 15.05 -15.10
CA CYS A 81 -16.00 13.64 -15.29
C CYS A 81 -15.10 12.72 -14.46
N MET A 82 -13.80 13.00 -14.42
CA MET A 82 -12.85 12.26 -13.57
C MET A 82 -13.15 12.45 -12.07
N LEU A 83 -13.50 13.67 -11.65
CA LEU A 83 -13.86 13.96 -10.26
C LEU A 83 -15.15 13.24 -9.87
N ASP A 84 -16.18 13.31 -10.70
CA ASP A 84 -17.47 12.66 -10.49
C ASP A 84 -17.31 11.14 -10.40
N PHE A 85 -16.44 10.54 -11.23
CA PHE A 85 -16.12 9.12 -11.12
C PHE A 85 -15.59 8.77 -9.73
N ARG A 86 -14.61 9.53 -9.23
CA ARG A 86 -14.05 9.31 -7.89
C ARG A 86 -15.10 9.42 -6.81
N ILE A 87 -15.93 10.45 -6.87
CA ILE A 87 -17.00 10.67 -5.89
C ILE A 87 -17.99 9.51 -5.93
N ASP A 88 -18.44 9.13 -7.13
CA ASP A 88 -19.44 8.08 -7.32
C ASP A 88 -18.94 6.75 -6.72
N PHE A 89 -17.69 6.33 -6.96
CA PHE A 89 -17.21 5.07 -6.38
C PHE A 89 -16.88 5.17 -4.89
N LEU A 90 -16.29 6.28 -4.41
CA LEU A 90 -16.00 6.47 -2.99
C LEU A 90 -17.28 6.54 -2.14
N ALA A 91 -18.39 6.95 -2.75
CA ALA A 91 -19.71 6.94 -2.14
C ALA A 91 -20.38 5.55 -2.17
N GLY A 92 -19.87 4.57 -2.93
CA GLY A 92 -20.48 3.25 -3.10
C GLY A 92 -21.47 3.14 -4.28
N LEU A 93 -21.54 4.13 -5.17
CA LEU A 93 -22.38 4.10 -6.38
C LEU A 93 -21.68 3.35 -7.53
N HIS A 94 -21.35 2.06 -7.32
CA HIS A 94 -20.52 1.27 -8.24
C HIS A 94 -21.06 1.21 -9.68
N ALA A 95 -22.37 1.03 -9.89
CA ALA A 95 -22.96 1.00 -11.22
C ALA A 95 -22.80 2.35 -11.96
N ARG A 96 -23.00 3.46 -11.25
CA ARG A 96 -22.83 4.82 -11.77
C ARG A 96 -21.36 5.10 -12.10
N ALA A 97 -20.44 4.66 -11.23
CA ALA A 97 -19.01 4.77 -11.44
C ALA A 97 -18.52 3.97 -12.66
N LEU A 98 -18.99 2.72 -12.83
CA LEU A 98 -18.71 1.91 -14.03
C LEU A 98 -19.22 2.61 -15.29
N GLN A 99 -20.49 3.03 -15.31
CA GLN A 99 -21.07 3.70 -16.47
C GLN A 99 -20.26 4.94 -16.89
N ARG A 100 -19.87 5.78 -15.92
CA ARG A 100 -19.06 6.98 -16.20
C ARG A 100 -17.66 6.66 -16.69
N THR A 101 -17.00 5.68 -16.07
CA THR A 101 -15.66 5.27 -16.47
C THR A 101 -15.67 4.65 -17.86
N THR A 102 -16.61 3.76 -18.14
CA THR A 102 -16.81 3.16 -19.46
C THR A 102 -17.10 4.24 -20.51
N TYR A 103 -17.91 5.25 -20.17
CA TYR A 103 -18.15 6.40 -21.05
C TYR A 103 -16.88 7.21 -21.35
N LEU A 104 -16.07 7.49 -20.32
CA LEU A 104 -14.79 8.19 -20.50
C LEU A 104 -13.85 7.40 -21.41
N VAL A 105 -13.72 6.08 -21.19
CA VAL A 105 -12.89 5.20 -22.03
C VAL A 105 -13.43 5.12 -23.45
N ASP A 106 -14.75 5.10 -23.64
CA ASP A 106 -15.39 5.15 -24.95
C ASP A 106 -15.05 6.45 -25.69
N ALA A 107 -15.12 7.60 -25.02
CA ALA A 107 -14.72 8.88 -25.59
C ALA A 107 -13.24 8.91 -26.02
N LEU A 108 -12.36 8.26 -25.24
CA LEU A 108 -10.94 8.10 -25.59
C LEU A 108 -10.76 7.19 -26.81
N LEU A 109 -11.52 6.09 -26.93
CA LEU A 109 -11.50 5.23 -28.10
C LEU A 109 -11.97 5.95 -29.36
N THR A 110 -13.09 6.69 -29.27
CA THR A 110 -13.59 7.53 -30.36
C THR A 110 -12.54 8.56 -30.78
N ALA A 111 -11.88 9.21 -29.82
CA ALA A 111 -10.78 10.14 -30.08
C ALA A 111 -9.59 9.45 -30.77
N SER A 112 -9.23 8.25 -30.33
CA SER A 112 -8.14 7.45 -30.89
C SER A 112 -8.43 7.01 -32.34
N HIS A 113 -9.57 6.34 -32.57
CA HIS A 113 -9.87 5.69 -33.85
C HIS A 113 -10.38 6.66 -34.91
N GLU A 114 -11.32 7.54 -34.57
CA GLU A 114 -11.94 8.41 -35.56
C GLU A 114 -11.12 9.67 -35.84
N ARG A 115 -10.33 10.11 -34.86
CA ARG A 115 -9.58 11.37 -34.92
C ARG A 115 -8.07 11.19 -34.87
N SER A 116 -7.57 9.95 -34.77
CA SER A 116 -6.14 9.64 -34.69
C SER A 116 -5.41 10.43 -33.58
N LEU A 117 -6.12 10.76 -32.51
CA LEU A 117 -5.59 11.58 -31.42
C LEU A 117 -4.56 10.79 -30.63
N LYS A 118 -3.39 11.39 -30.41
CA LYS A 118 -2.36 10.90 -29.49
C LYS A 118 -2.19 11.91 -28.37
N PRO A 119 -2.47 11.56 -27.10
CA PRO A 119 -2.34 12.50 -26.01
C PRO A 119 -0.91 13.03 -25.90
N GLU A 120 -0.78 14.33 -25.68
CA GLU A 120 0.46 15.03 -25.34
C GLU A 120 0.27 15.72 -23.98
N GLU A 121 1.34 16.28 -23.39
CA GLU A 121 1.19 17.11 -22.19
C GLU A 121 0.35 18.37 -22.49
N PRO A 122 -0.58 18.80 -21.62
CA PRO A 122 -0.91 18.28 -20.28
C PRO A 122 -1.95 17.14 -20.21
N LEU A 123 -2.53 16.70 -21.34
CA LEU A 123 -3.56 15.66 -21.36
C LEU A 123 -3.03 14.32 -20.84
N GLN A 124 -1.79 13.95 -21.17
CA GLN A 124 -1.14 12.74 -20.62
C GLN A 124 -1.14 12.72 -19.09
N ALA A 125 -0.83 13.84 -18.42
CA ALA A 125 -0.86 13.93 -16.98
C ALA A 125 -2.27 13.75 -16.39
N ALA A 126 -3.31 14.23 -17.08
CA ALA A 126 -4.70 13.99 -16.68
C ALA A 126 -5.09 12.51 -16.81
N LEU A 127 -4.75 11.86 -17.92
CA LEU A 127 -5.00 10.43 -18.14
C LEU A 127 -4.23 9.54 -17.16
N LYS A 128 -3.00 9.92 -16.81
CA LYS A 128 -2.20 9.24 -15.77
C LYS A 128 -2.89 9.28 -14.39
N ARG A 129 -3.67 10.33 -14.09
CA ARG A 129 -4.50 10.37 -12.88
C ARG A 129 -5.72 9.45 -13.03
N ALA A 130 -6.41 9.51 -14.16
CA ALA A 130 -7.54 8.61 -14.44
C ALA A 130 -7.14 7.12 -14.33
N ASN A 131 -5.96 6.76 -14.83
CA ASN A 131 -5.37 5.42 -14.68
C ASN A 131 -5.30 5.00 -13.21
N GLY A 132 -4.73 5.85 -12.35
CA GLY A 132 -4.62 5.60 -10.91
C GLY A 132 -5.97 5.52 -10.22
N ASP A 133 -6.93 6.34 -10.62
CA ASP A 133 -8.29 6.34 -10.07
C ASP A 133 -9.02 5.03 -10.41
N ILE A 134 -8.89 4.54 -11.65
CA ILE A 134 -9.48 3.26 -12.07
C ILE A 134 -8.84 2.10 -11.29
N ILE A 135 -7.53 2.11 -11.10
CA ILE A 135 -6.83 1.07 -10.31
C ILE A 135 -7.35 1.05 -8.88
N GLN A 136 -7.47 2.22 -8.25
CA GLN A 136 -7.98 2.34 -6.88
C GLN A 136 -9.43 1.88 -6.80
N TYR A 137 -10.27 2.24 -7.79
CA TYR A 137 -11.64 1.78 -7.87
C TYR A 137 -11.73 0.25 -7.97
N MET A 138 -10.96 -0.35 -8.87
CA MET A 138 -10.92 -1.81 -9.01
C MET A 138 -10.45 -2.49 -7.72
N GLN A 139 -9.48 -1.92 -7.02
CA GLN A 139 -9.07 -2.42 -5.71
C GLN A 139 -10.22 -2.36 -4.68
N ALA A 140 -10.94 -1.24 -4.63
CA ALA A 140 -12.10 -1.10 -3.75
C ALA A 140 -13.19 -2.13 -4.06
N ILE A 141 -13.46 -2.43 -5.34
CA ILE A 141 -14.39 -3.50 -5.73
C ILE A 141 -13.94 -4.85 -5.16
N LYS A 142 -12.67 -5.23 -5.29
CA LYS A 142 -12.17 -6.51 -4.76
C LYS A 142 -12.37 -6.65 -3.25
N GLU A 143 -12.32 -5.54 -2.52
CA GLU A 143 -12.47 -5.50 -1.06
C GLU A 143 -13.94 -5.46 -0.62
N SER A 144 -14.82 -4.83 -1.41
CA SER A 144 -16.23 -4.63 -1.05
C SER A 144 -17.20 -5.60 -1.73
N ALA A 145 -16.77 -6.35 -2.74
CA ALA A 145 -17.63 -7.20 -3.56
C ALA A 145 -18.09 -8.46 -2.83
N THR A 146 -19.03 -8.31 -1.90
CA THR A 146 -19.74 -9.40 -1.24
C THR A 146 -21.21 -9.38 -1.62
N GLY A 147 -21.77 -10.51 -2.04
CA GLY A 147 -23.22 -10.69 -2.22
C GLY A 147 -23.73 -10.64 -3.67
N PRO A 148 -25.03 -10.92 -3.89
CA PRO A 148 -25.62 -11.20 -5.19
C PRO A 148 -25.63 -10.02 -6.18
N ASP A 149 -25.50 -8.77 -5.70
CA ASP A 149 -25.48 -7.58 -6.55
C ASP A 149 -24.23 -7.54 -7.45
N PHE A 150 -23.09 -8.02 -6.94
CA PHE A 150 -21.84 -8.16 -7.68
C PHE A 150 -21.83 -9.38 -8.60
N ASP A 151 -22.65 -10.39 -8.29
CA ASP A 151 -22.86 -11.59 -9.12
C ASP A 151 -23.94 -11.39 -10.20
N SER A 152 -24.52 -10.19 -10.30
CA SER A 152 -25.53 -9.89 -11.33
C SER A 152 -24.93 -9.91 -12.74
N SER A 153 -25.69 -10.44 -13.71
CA SER A 153 -25.29 -10.45 -15.12
C SER A 153 -25.01 -9.03 -15.65
N ALA A 154 -25.70 -8.02 -15.11
CA ALA A 154 -25.51 -6.62 -15.45
C ALA A 154 -24.14 -6.08 -14.99
N PHE A 155 -23.76 -6.31 -13.72
CA PHE A 155 -22.46 -5.86 -13.21
C PHE A 155 -21.31 -6.53 -13.96
N LYS A 156 -21.39 -7.86 -14.14
CA LYS A 156 -20.44 -8.63 -14.92
C LYS A 156 -20.28 -8.08 -16.35
N SER A 157 -21.39 -7.82 -17.03
CA SER A 157 -21.38 -7.25 -18.38
C SER A 157 -20.72 -5.87 -18.43
N ALA A 158 -21.03 -5.00 -17.48
CA ALA A 158 -20.45 -3.66 -17.41
C ALA A 158 -18.94 -3.68 -17.12
N LEU A 159 -18.49 -4.57 -16.23
CA LEU A 159 -17.07 -4.74 -15.94
C LEU A 159 -16.31 -5.31 -17.15
N HIS A 160 -16.89 -6.30 -17.84
CA HIS A 160 -16.33 -6.85 -19.06
C HIS A 160 -16.27 -5.81 -20.20
N GLU A 161 -17.30 -4.96 -20.33
CA GLU A 161 -17.31 -3.86 -21.31
C GLU A 161 -16.16 -2.89 -21.04
N LEU A 162 -15.99 -2.45 -19.79
CA LEU A 162 -14.89 -1.57 -19.41
C LEU A 162 -13.53 -2.21 -19.73
N TRP A 163 -13.34 -3.47 -19.33
CA TRP A 163 -12.11 -4.23 -19.62
C TRP A 163 -11.83 -4.29 -21.13
N THR A 164 -12.83 -4.65 -21.93
CA THR A 164 -12.72 -4.73 -23.40
C THR A 164 -12.34 -3.39 -24.00
N LYS A 165 -13.01 -2.30 -23.59
CA LYS A 165 -12.75 -0.97 -24.13
C LYS A 165 -11.36 -0.45 -23.75
N LEU A 166 -10.92 -0.69 -22.51
CA LEU A 166 -9.55 -0.38 -22.10
C LEU A 166 -8.51 -1.11 -22.96
N GLY A 167 -8.80 -2.36 -23.37
CA GLY A 167 -7.92 -3.15 -24.23
C GLY A 167 -7.87 -2.68 -25.68
N GLY A 168 -8.85 -1.89 -26.13
CA GLY A 168 -8.86 -1.28 -27.46
C GLY A 168 -8.08 0.03 -27.56
N LEU A 169 -7.60 0.59 -26.46
CA LEU A 169 -6.87 1.85 -26.47
C LEU A 169 -5.41 1.67 -26.87
N ASP A 170 -4.88 2.62 -27.65
CA ASP A 170 -3.46 2.68 -27.96
C ASP A 170 -2.62 2.99 -26.70
N ALA A 171 -1.41 2.45 -26.65
CA ALA A 171 -0.50 2.60 -25.51
C ALA A 171 -0.17 4.08 -25.18
N SER A 172 -0.29 5.00 -26.15
CA SER A 172 -0.09 6.44 -25.92
C SER A 172 -1.08 7.08 -24.95
N PHE A 173 -2.22 6.42 -24.67
CA PHE A 173 -3.19 6.88 -23.67
C PHE A 173 -2.78 6.52 -22.23
N GLY A 174 -1.84 5.58 -22.04
CA GLY A 174 -1.28 5.25 -20.72
C GLY A 174 -2.28 4.63 -19.72
N LEU A 175 -3.28 3.89 -20.20
CA LEU A 175 -4.32 3.21 -19.39
C LEU A 175 -4.11 1.68 -19.29
N ASP A 176 -2.91 1.21 -19.59
CA ASP A 176 -2.51 -0.21 -19.57
C ASP A 176 -2.56 -0.85 -18.17
N ARG A 177 -2.28 -0.06 -17.12
CA ARG A 177 -2.39 -0.50 -15.72
C ARG A 177 -3.85 -0.65 -15.30
N ALA A 178 -4.70 0.31 -15.64
CA ALA A 178 -6.14 0.22 -15.45
C ALA A 178 -6.72 -0.99 -16.18
N TRP A 179 -6.29 -1.27 -17.41
CA TRP A 179 -6.66 -2.48 -18.14
C TRP A 179 -6.28 -3.75 -17.35
N SER A 180 -5.02 -3.84 -16.91
CA SER A 180 -4.50 -5.01 -16.19
C SER A 180 -5.25 -5.26 -14.87
N GLN A 181 -5.50 -4.20 -14.09
CA GLN A 181 -6.22 -4.28 -12.82
C GLN A 181 -7.71 -4.61 -13.03
N THR A 182 -8.34 -4.10 -14.09
CA THR A 182 -9.74 -4.41 -14.42
C THR A 182 -9.88 -5.89 -14.82
N ARG A 183 -8.95 -6.42 -15.61
CA ARG A 183 -8.88 -7.85 -15.94
C ARG A 183 -8.74 -8.71 -14.69
N ASP A 184 -7.80 -8.37 -13.81
CA ASP A 184 -7.57 -9.12 -12.57
C ASP A 184 -8.81 -9.10 -11.66
N THR A 185 -9.50 -7.96 -11.58
CA THR A 185 -10.76 -7.84 -10.84
C THR A 185 -11.84 -8.73 -11.45
N TYR A 186 -11.98 -8.74 -12.77
CA TYR A 186 -12.92 -9.62 -13.45
C TYR A 186 -12.60 -11.10 -13.21
N ALA A 187 -11.33 -11.49 -13.28
CA ALA A 187 -10.89 -12.86 -13.02
C ALA A 187 -11.14 -13.30 -11.57
N LEU A 188 -10.95 -12.40 -10.61
CA LEU A 188 -11.21 -12.67 -9.21
C LEU A 188 -12.69 -12.91 -8.90
N LEU A 189 -13.56 -12.08 -9.49
CA LEU A 189 -15.01 -12.16 -9.26
C LEU A 189 -15.67 -13.28 -10.09
N PHE A 190 -15.15 -13.58 -11.28
CA PHE A 190 -15.73 -14.54 -12.21
C PHE A 190 -14.72 -15.60 -12.68
N PRO A 191 -14.12 -16.39 -11.77
CA PRO A 191 -12.98 -17.26 -12.08
C PRO A 191 -13.29 -18.41 -13.05
N ASN A 192 -14.57 -18.77 -13.22
CA ASN A 192 -15.01 -19.85 -14.13
C ASN A 192 -15.48 -19.34 -15.51
N ASP A 193 -15.27 -18.06 -15.81
CA ASP A 193 -15.72 -17.48 -17.07
C ASP A 193 -14.80 -17.81 -18.24
N ALA A 194 -15.38 -18.25 -19.37
CA ALA A 194 -14.63 -18.67 -20.55
C ALA A 194 -13.80 -17.53 -21.20
N LEU A 195 -14.13 -16.27 -20.92
CA LEU A 195 -13.42 -15.11 -21.47
C LEU A 195 -12.02 -14.92 -20.86
N LEU A 196 -11.68 -15.64 -19.78
CA LEU A 196 -10.36 -15.59 -19.16
C LEU A 196 -9.25 -16.28 -19.97
N HIS A 197 -9.59 -17.01 -21.04
CA HIS A 197 -8.63 -17.66 -21.94
C HIS A 197 -7.89 -16.71 -22.90
N VAL A 198 -8.06 -15.39 -22.77
CA VAL A 198 -7.27 -14.41 -23.52
C VAL A 198 -5.84 -14.36 -22.93
N PRO A 199 -4.79 -14.62 -23.74
CA PRO A 199 -3.42 -14.64 -23.26
C PRO A 199 -3.01 -13.29 -22.65
N HIS A 200 -2.14 -13.36 -21.64
CA HIS A 200 -1.50 -12.17 -21.07
C HIS A 200 -0.78 -11.44 -22.20
N MET A 201 -0.91 -10.11 -22.29
CA MET A 201 -0.04 -9.32 -23.16
C MET A 201 1.41 -9.56 -22.71
N ASP A 202 2.18 -10.26 -23.54
CA ASP A 202 3.60 -10.46 -23.33
C ASP A 202 4.29 -9.10 -23.42
N LEU A 203 4.94 -8.71 -22.33
CA LEU A 203 5.79 -7.53 -22.33
C LEU A 203 7.05 -7.85 -23.13
N LEU A 204 7.49 -6.90 -23.95
CA LEU A 204 8.79 -6.95 -24.60
C LEU A 204 9.86 -7.28 -23.55
N HIS A 205 10.64 -8.33 -23.80
CA HIS A 205 11.82 -8.63 -22.99
C HIS A 205 12.71 -7.39 -22.96
N GLN A 206 12.99 -6.89 -21.76
CA GLN A 206 13.91 -5.79 -21.62
C GLN A 206 15.32 -6.38 -21.58
N GLU A 207 16.16 -6.00 -22.54
CA GLU A 207 17.59 -6.32 -22.51
C GLU A 207 18.24 -5.47 -21.41
N VAL A 208 18.82 -6.14 -20.43
CA VAL A 208 19.43 -5.54 -19.25
C VAL A 208 20.90 -5.96 -19.26
N ASP A 209 21.82 -5.00 -19.38
CA ASP A 209 23.26 -5.29 -19.47
C ASP A 209 23.82 -5.76 -18.12
N MET A 210 23.91 -7.09 -17.99
CA MET A 210 24.37 -7.79 -16.79
C MET A 210 25.80 -7.45 -16.36
N SER A 211 26.62 -6.83 -17.23
CA SER A 211 28.01 -6.47 -16.92
C SER A 211 28.15 -5.25 -16.00
N SER A 212 27.04 -4.56 -15.71
CA SER A 212 27.03 -3.32 -14.92
C SER A 212 26.58 -3.45 -13.45
N TYR A 213 26.32 -4.67 -12.95
CA TYR A 213 25.64 -4.89 -11.66
C TYR A 213 26.52 -5.54 -10.58
N GLU A 214 27.51 -4.79 -10.06
CA GLU A 214 28.39 -5.27 -8.98
C GLU A 214 27.88 -4.96 -7.57
N ALA A 215 26.90 -4.06 -7.42
CA ALA A 215 26.39 -3.67 -6.11
C ALA A 215 25.54 -4.79 -5.49
N THR A 216 25.96 -5.29 -4.33
CA THR A 216 25.20 -6.29 -3.56
C THR A 216 24.76 -5.70 -2.23
N ILE A 217 23.46 -5.76 -1.95
CA ILE A 217 22.92 -5.44 -0.63
C ILE A 217 23.24 -6.63 0.29
N PRO A 218 23.83 -6.42 1.48
CA PRO A 218 24.08 -7.51 2.42
C PRO A 218 22.81 -8.31 2.71
N THR A 219 22.94 -9.61 2.97
CA THR A 219 21.82 -10.52 3.28
C THR A 219 21.88 -11.06 4.71
N ILE A 220 20.77 -11.64 5.17
CA ILE A 220 20.66 -12.44 6.37
C ILE A 220 19.81 -13.68 6.10
N THR A 221 20.24 -14.84 6.57
CA THR A 221 19.50 -16.10 6.44
C THR A 221 18.26 -16.11 7.33
N LEU A 222 17.07 -16.24 6.73
CA LEU A 222 15.77 -16.40 7.38
C LEU A 222 15.09 -17.68 6.91
N GLY A 223 15.23 -18.76 7.69
CA GLY A 223 14.79 -20.08 7.25
C GLY A 223 15.42 -20.42 5.88
N PRO A 224 14.63 -20.65 4.82
CA PRO A 224 15.15 -20.99 3.50
C PRO A 224 15.47 -19.77 2.61
N ILE A 225 15.38 -18.54 3.13
CA ILE A 225 15.52 -17.28 2.38
C ILE A 225 16.81 -16.55 2.76
N GLU A 226 17.61 -16.16 1.77
CA GLU A 226 18.70 -15.19 1.96
C GLU A 226 18.12 -13.78 1.80
N MET A 227 17.63 -13.21 2.90
CA MET A 227 16.87 -11.96 2.86
C MET A 227 17.81 -10.74 2.77
N PRO A 228 17.68 -9.87 1.75
CA PRO A 228 18.43 -8.62 1.69
C PRO A 228 18.08 -7.73 2.88
N ARG A 229 19.07 -7.01 3.40
CA ARG A 229 18.91 -6.12 4.55
C ARG A 229 18.02 -4.89 4.22
N LEU A 230 17.78 -4.60 2.94
CA LEU A 230 16.77 -3.64 2.47
C LEU A 230 15.79 -4.31 1.48
N LEU A 231 14.49 -4.10 1.68
CA LEU A 231 13.43 -4.47 0.74
C LEU A 231 12.82 -3.21 0.15
N ILE A 232 12.35 -3.26 -1.09
CA ILE A 232 11.58 -2.17 -1.68
C ILE A 232 10.10 -2.37 -1.35
N GLY A 233 9.49 -1.44 -0.64
CA GLY A 233 8.06 -1.48 -0.35
C GLY A 233 7.24 -0.72 -1.39
N PHE A 234 6.11 -1.30 -1.80
CA PHE A 234 5.21 -0.75 -2.83
C PHE A 234 3.87 -0.22 -2.28
N TRP A 235 3.77 0.06 -0.98
CA TRP A 235 2.52 0.56 -0.38
C TRP A 235 2.01 1.87 -1.00
N GLN A 236 2.87 2.66 -1.64
CA GLN A 236 2.50 3.88 -2.36
C GLN A 236 1.58 3.62 -3.55
N LEU A 237 1.52 2.38 -4.06
CA LEU A 237 0.61 1.97 -5.13
C LEU A 237 -0.84 1.77 -4.63
N SER A 238 -1.08 1.78 -3.32
CA SER A 238 -2.44 1.69 -2.76
C SER A 238 -3.31 2.92 -3.03
N SER A 239 -2.74 4.07 -3.40
CA SER A 239 -3.52 5.25 -3.76
C SER A 239 -2.76 6.25 -4.64
N PRO A 240 -3.46 6.96 -5.56
CA PRO A 240 -2.92 8.13 -6.26
C PRO A 240 -2.42 9.25 -5.34
N ALA A 241 -2.77 9.24 -4.04
CA ALA A 241 -2.31 10.22 -3.05
C ALA A 241 -0.78 10.27 -2.87
N TRP A 242 -0.06 9.22 -3.26
CA TRP A 242 1.42 9.21 -3.27
C TRP A 242 2.03 9.57 -4.63
N GLY A 243 1.20 9.84 -5.64
CA GLY A 243 1.59 10.05 -7.03
C GLY A 243 1.21 8.86 -7.92
N THR A 244 1.19 9.09 -9.23
CA THR A 244 0.92 8.05 -10.23
C THR A 244 1.99 8.09 -11.32
N ALA A 245 2.28 6.92 -11.91
CA ALA A 245 3.17 6.74 -13.03
C ALA A 245 2.56 5.76 -14.04
N SER A 246 2.99 5.84 -15.30
CA SER A 246 2.68 4.84 -16.34
C SER A 246 3.41 3.52 -16.04
N SER A 247 2.97 2.40 -16.64
CA SER A 247 3.69 1.14 -16.48
C SER A 247 5.13 1.26 -16.98
N ARG A 248 5.36 1.91 -18.13
CA ARG A 248 6.72 2.12 -18.66
C ARG A 248 7.66 2.80 -17.65
N GLU A 249 7.20 3.88 -17.02
CA GLU A 249 7.98 4.59 -15.99
C GLU A 249 8.24 3.71 -14.76
N MET A 250 7.25 2.89 -14.34
CA MET A 250 7.42 1.95 -13.23
C MET A 250 8.40 0.83 -13.57
N GLN A 251 8.29 0.22 -14.74
CA GLN A 251 9.19 -0.84 -15.22
C GLN A 251 10.64 -0.32 -15.32
N SER A 252 10.83 0.88 -15.89
CA SER A 252 12.14 1.53 -15.94
C SER A 252 12.69 1.83 -14.54
N SER A 253 11.84 2.28 -13.61
CA SER A 253 12.24 2.52 -12.22
C SER A 253 12.61 1.22 -11.48
N LEU A 254 11.96 0.10 -11.80
CA LEU A 254 12.30 -1.21 -11.23
C LEU A 254 13.63 -1.72 -11.77
N LEU A 255 13.89 -1.57 -13.07
CA LEU A 255 15.20 -1.87 -13.65
C LEU A 255 16.32 -1.06 -12.99
N ASP A 256 16.10 0.24 -12.75
CA ASP A 256 17.08 1.10 -12.06
C ASP A 256 17.33 0.67 -10.60
N LEU A 257 16.31 0.16 -9.91
CA LEU A 257 16.49 -0.39 -8.56
C LEU A 257 17.28 -1.70 -8.59
N VAL A 258 16.96 -2.57 -9.55
CA VAL A 258 17.68 -3.83 -9.74
C VAL A 258 19.13 -3.57 -10.16
N SER A 259 19.41 -2.56 -10.97
CA SER A 259 20.79 -2.21 -11.33
C SER A 259 21.64 -1.80 -10.12
N GLN A 260 21.00 -1.19 -9.11
CA GLN A 260 21.62 -0.75 -7.87
C GLN A 260 21.73 -1.86 -6.80
N GLY A 261 21.36 -3.10 -7.12
CA GLY A 261 21.51 -4.25 -6.22
C GLY A 261 20.27 -4.58 -5.38
N PHE A 262 19.15 -3.88 -5.56
CA PHE A 262 17.90 -4.29 -4.91
C PHE A 262 17.38 -5.59 -5.55
N ARG A 263 17.07 -6.57 -4.70
CA ARG A 263 16.62 -7.90 -5.13
C ARG A 263 15.32 -8.35 -4.46
N ALA A 264 14.75 -7.58 -3.54
CA ALA A 264 13.54 -7.97 -2.81
C ALA A 264 12.47 -6.90 -2.85
N ALA A 265 11.23 -7.30 -3.16
CA ALA A 265 10.05 -6.45 -3.14
C ALA A 265 9.08 -6.87 -2.04
N ASP A 266 8.52 -5.89 -1.33
CA ASP A 266 7.44 -6.05 -0.35
C ASP A 266 6.15 -5.43 -0.87
N MET A 267 5.12 -6.26 -0.98
CA MET A 267 3.81 -5.93 -1.56
C MET A 267 2.66 -6.35 -0.64
N ALA A 268 1.43 -6.15 -1.10
CA ALA A 268 0.22 -6.68 -0.49
C ALA A 268 -0.89 -6.79 -1.54
N ASP A 269 -1.83 -7.68 -1.26
CA ASP A 269 -3.11 -7.83 -1.96
C ASP A 269 -3.95 -6.55 -2.08
N HIS A 270 -3.81 -5.63 -1.12
CA HIS A 270 -4.52 -4.35 -1.09
C HIS A 270 -3.70 -3.15 -1.60
N TYR A 271 -2.50 -3.38 -2.15
CA TYR A 271 -1.66 -2.32 -2.72
C TYR A 271 -1.98 -2.06 -4.20
N GLY A 272 -3.26 -1.83 -4.51
CA GLY A 272 -3.70 -1.55 -5.89
C GLY A 272 -3.27 -2.66 -6.86
N ASP A 273 -2.44 -2.30 -7.84
CA ASP A 273 -1.90 -3.21 -8.86
C ASP A 273 -0.44 -3.62 -8.60
N ALA A 274 0.08 -3.46 -7.37
CA ALA A 274 1.48 -3.74 -7.04
C ALA A 274 1.94 -5.15 -7.43
N GLU A 275 1.18 -6.18 -7.05
CA GLU A 275 1.51 -7.58 -7.38
C GLU A 275 1.54 -7.81 -8.89
N ILE A 276 0.62 -7.19 -9.63
CA ILE A 276 0.51 -7.31 -11.09
C ILE A 276 1.70 -6.64 -11.79
N ILE A 277 2.04 -5.41 -11.39
CA ILE A 277 3.17 -4.64 -11.95
C ILE A 277 4.48 -5.36 -11.71
N PHE A 278 4.66 -5.91 -10.50
CA PHE A 278 5.84 -6.70 -10.18
C PHE A 278 5.89 -8.01 -10.96
N GLY A 279 4.79 -8.77 -11.05
CA GLY A 279 4.77 -10.02 -11.80
C GLY A 279 5.01 -9.81 -13.30
N GLN A 280 4.50 -8.71 -13.85
CA GLN A 280 4.81 -8.24 -15.20
C GLN A 280 6.31 -7.96 -15.38
N PHE A 281 6.89 -7.17 -14.47
CA PHE A 281 8.33 -6.86 -14.45
C PHE A 281 9.16 -8.13 -14.41
N ARG A 282 8.87 -8.99 -13.44
CA ARG A 282 9.57 -10.24 -13.19
C ARG A 282 9.61 -11.14 -14.42
N ARG A 283 8.47 -11.32 -15.10
CA ARG A 283 8.38 -12.14 -16.33
C ARG A 283 9.18 -11.56 -17.50
N SER A 284 9.43 -10.24 -17.50
CA SER A 284 10.23 -9.58 -18.52
C SER A 284 11.75 -9.73 -18.32
N LEU A 285 12.20 -10.12 -17.11
CA LEU A 285 13.60 -10.30 -16.78
C LEU A 285 14.19 -11.58 -17.40
N LEU A 286 15.50 -11.54 -17.66
CA LEU A 286 16.30 -12.74 -17.92
C LEU A 286 16.19 -13.72 -16.75
N LYS A 287 16.24 -15.02 -17.06
CA LYS A 287 16.03 -16.10 -16.07
C LYS A 287 17.00 -15.97 -14.88
N GLU A 288 18.26 -15.70 -15.14
CA GLU A 288 19.33 -15.61 -14.13
C GLU A 288 19.09 -14.47 -13.13
N LEU A 289 18.50 -13.36 -13.59
CA LEU A 289 18.18 -12.22 -12.76
C LEU A 289 16.85 -12.43 -12.03
N ASN A 290 15.86 -13.02 -12.71
CA ASN A 290 14.58 -13.41 -12.11
C ASN A 290 14.77 -14.38 -10.94
N ASP A 291 15.64 -15.39 -11.10
CA ASP A 291 15.96 -16.37 -10.05
C ASP A 291 16.58 -15.74 -8.79
N GLN A 292 17.14 -14.53 -8.89
CA GLN A 292 17.67 -13.75 -7.77
C GLN A 292 16.63 -12.83 -7.10
N MET A 293 15.47 -12.63 -7.73
CA MET A 293 14.43 -11.75 -7.19
C MET A 293 13.63 -12.48 -6.10
N ILE A 294 13.53 -11.83 -4.94
CA ILE A 294 12.76 -12.26 -3.78
C ILE A 294 11.42 -11.54 -3.77
N THR A 295 10.35 -12.32 -3.75
CA THR A 295 8.97 -11.85 -3.76
C THR A 295 8.35 -12.00 -2.39
N CYS A 296 8.16 -10.88 -1.70
CA CYS A 296 7.39 -10.82 -0.47
C CYS A 296 6.04 -10.16 -0.75
N THR A 297 4.94 -10.88 -0.51
CA THR A 297 3.60 -10.29 -0.57
C THR A 297 2.81 -10.63 0.69
N LYS A 298 1.61 -10.06 0.82
CA LYS A 298 0.74 -10.22 1.99
C LYS A 298 -0.59 -10.84 1.62
N TRP A 299 -1.09 -11.66 2.54
CA TRP A 299 -2.51 -11.95 2.63
C TRP A 299 -3.08 -11.25 3.86
N CYS A 300 -3.86 -10.20 3.62
CA CYS A 300 -4.54 -9.42 4.64
C CYS A 300 -6.00 -9.83 4.76
N VAL A 301 -6.34 -10.41 5.90
CA VAL A 301 -7.73 -10.77 6.22
C VAL A 301 -8.32 -9.71 7.14
N PHE A 302 -9.26 -8.94 6.60
CA PHE A 302 -9.97 -7.86 7.31
C PHE A 302 -11.33 -8.28 7.87
N ALA A 303 -11.90 -9.38 7.37
CA ALA A 303 -13.16 -9.94 7.83
C ALA A 303 -13.02 -11.46 8.04
N ALA A 304 -13.72 -11.98 9.05
CA ALA A 304 -13.74 -13.40 9.32
C ALA A 304 -14.30 -14.18 8.11
N PRO A 305 -13.76 -15.37 7.80
CA PRO A 305 -14.30 -16.20 6.74
C PRO A 305 -15.69 -16.72 7.11
N ASP A 306 -16.60 -16.77 6.15
CA ASP A 306 -17.98 -17.25 6.36
C ASP A 306 -18.06 -18.74 6.77
N ARG A 307 -16.97 -19.48 6.56
CA ARG A 307 -16.86 -20.92 6.84
C ARG A 307 -15.51 -21.22 7.46
N ALA A 308 -15.41 -22.36 8.13
CA ALA A 308 -14.15 -22.86 8.64
C ALA A 308 -13.09 -22.93 7.50
N PRO A 309 -11.89 -22.37 7.70
CA PRO A 309 -10.81 -22.43 6.73
C PRO A 309 -10.46 -23.88 6.36
N THR A 310 -10.40 -24.21 5.07
CA THR A 310 -9.88 -25.49 4.58
C THR A 310 -8.53 -25.32 3.89
N SER A 311 -7.79 -26.42 3.71
CA SER A 311 -6.54 -26.44 2.95
C SER A 311 -6.70 -25.90 1.53
N GLU A 312 -7.77 -26.27 0.85
CA GLU A 312 -8.04 -25.88 -0.54
C GLU A 312 -8.37 -24.40 -0.63
N TRP A 313 -9.15 -23.89 0.33
CA TRP A 313 -9.47 -22.46 0.39
C TRP A 313 -8.22 -21.62 0.66
N VAL A 314 -7.41 -22.01 1.65
CA VAL A 314 -6.14 -21.33 1.95
C VAL A 314 -5.21 -21.37 0.75
N ALA A 315 -5.03 -22.54 0.11
CA ALA A 315 -4.23 -22.68 -1.10
C ALA A 315 -4.74 -21.76 -2.22
N SER A 316 -6.06 -21.64 -2.42
CA SER A 316 -6.62 -20.75 -3.45
C SER A 316 -6.21 -19.29 -3.24
N LYS A 317 -6.14 -18.82 -1.98
CA LYS A 317 -5.70 -17.45 -1.64
C LYS A 317 -4.21 -17.24 -1.86
N VAL A 318 -3.40 -18.28 -1.67
CA VAL A 318 -1.97 -18.25 -2.02
C VAL A 318 -1.78 -18.23 -3.53
N HIS A 319 -2.50 -19.07 -4.28
CA HIS A 319 -2.43 -19.15 -5.74
C HIS A 319 -2.82 -17.83 -6.41
N GLU A 320 -3.88 -17.16 -5.94
CA GLU A 320 -4.29 -15.85 -6.40
C GLU A 320 -3.13 -14.84 -6.43
N ARG A 321 -2.38 -14.75 -5.33
CA ARG A 321 -1.24 -13.83 -5.18
C ARG A 321 -0.02 -14.29 -5.97
N ARG A 322 0.25 -15.59 -5.95
CA ARG A 322 1.33 -16.22 -6.73
C ARG A 322 1.20 -15.89 -8.21
N ASP A 323 -0.01 -16.01 -8.76
CA ASP A 323 -0.25 -15.81 -10.19
C ASP A 323 -0.06 -14.33 -10.58
N ARG A 324 -0.55 -13.40 -9.75
CA ARG A 324 -0.27 -11.96 -9.91
C ARG A 324 1.23 -11.66 -9.86
N CYS A 325 1.96 -12.24 -8.90
CA CYS A 325 3.39 -12.01 -8.67
C CYS A 325 4.33 -12.76 -9.65
N GLY A 326 3.81 -13.39 -10.70
CA GLY A 326 4.66 -14.01 -11.72
C GLY A 326 5.03 -15.47 -11.47
N GLY A 327 4.27 -16.20 -10.64
CA GLY A 327 4.27 -17.66 -10.62
C GLY A 327 4.95 -18.35 -9.43
N TYR A 328 5.58 -17.61 -8.51
CA TYR A 328 6.02 -18.16 -7.22
C TYR A 328 6.17 -17.07 -6.15
N LEU A 329 6.06 -17.46 -4.88
CA LEU A 329 6.23 -16.57 -3.72
C LEU A 329 7.40 -17.04 -2.85
N ASP A 330 8.34 -16.14 -2.54
CA ASP A 330 9.42 -16.45 -1.62
C ASP A 330 8.92 -16.35 -0.17
N VAL A 331 8.19 -15.29 0.14
CA VAL A 331 7.57 -15.10 1.45
C VAL A 331 6.13 -14.62 1.30
N LEU A 332 5.18 -15.41 1.81
CA LEU A 332 3.83 -14.93 2.03
C LEU A 332 3.69 -14.47 3.48
N GLN A 333 3.33 -13.22 3.68
CA GLN A 333 3.19 -12.62 5.00
C GLN A 333 1.70 -12.51 5.37
N PHE A 334 1.31 -13.12 6.46
CA PHE A 334 -0.09 -13.22 6.86
C PHE A 334 -0.48 -12.14 7.87
N HIS A 335 -1.57 -11.43 7.57
CA HIS A 335 -2.18 -10.44 8.46
C HIS A 335 -3.60 -10.86 8.83
N TRP A 336 -3.95 -10.65 10.10
CA TRP A 336 -5.27 -10.94 10.63
C TRP A 336 -5.78 -9.78 11.50
N GLN A 337 -6.99 -9.32 11.19
CA GLN A 337 -7.60 -8.15 11.82
C GLN A 337 -8.19 -8.46 13.22
N ASP A 338 -9.01 -9.50 13.33
CA ASP A 338 -9.83 -9.76 14.53
C ASP A 338 -9.25 -10.87 15.42
N TYR A 339 -8.56 -10.49 16.48
CA TYR A 339 -7.98 -11.44 17.44
C TYR A 339 -8.97 -12.17 18.34
N SER A 340 -10.25 -11.79 18.33
CA SER A 340 -11.29 -12.56 19.01
C SER A 340 -11.62 -13.86 18.27
N ASP A 341 -11.45 -13.87 16.94
CA ASP A 341 -11.55 -15.07 16.10
C ASP A 341 -10.18 -15.77 16.02
N LYS A 342 -10.14 -17.04 16.46
CA LYS A 342 -8.93 -17.89 16.47
C LYS A 342 -8.71 -18.65 15.15
N SER A 343 -9.52 -18.41 14.12
CA SER A 343 -9.38 -19.03 12.79
C SER A 343 -8.01 -18.80 12.15
N TYR A 344 -7.28 -17.75 12.54
CA TYR A 344 -5.90 -17.52 12.08
C TYR A 344 -4.94 -18.67 12.42
N LEU A 345 -5.19 -19.44 13.50
CA LEU A 345 -4.35 -20.59 13.85
C LEU A 345 -4.47 -21.69 12.79
N LEU A 346 -5.70 -22.04 12.42
CA LEU A 346 -5.96 -23.06 11.39
C LEU A 346 -5.47 -22.60 10.01
N ILE A 347 -5.64 -21.32 9.68
CA ILE A 347 -5.11 -20.75 8.43
C ILE A 347 -3.58 -20.87 8.40
N ILE A 348 -2.90 -20.48 9.48
CA ILE A 348 -1.44 -20.59 9.56
C ILE A 348 -0.98 -22.04 9.48
N HIS A 349 -1.69 -23.00 10.10
CA HIS A 349 -1.41 -24.42 9.94
C HIS A 349 -1.39 -24.82 8.45
N HIS A 350 -2.43 -24.44 7.69
CA HIS A 350 -2.51 -24.76 6.27
C HIS A 350 -1.44 -24.02 5.43
N LEU A 351 -1.11 -22.77 5.78
CA LEU A 351 -0.04 -22.02 5.12
C LEU A 351 1.33 -22.69 5.31
N ILE A 352 1.63 -23.14 6.53
CA ILE A 352 2.87 -23.88 6.84
C ILE A 352 2.90 -25.20 6.09
N ALA A 353 1.80 -25.98 6.10
CA ALA A 353 1.69 -27.21 5.33
C ALA A 353 1.96 -26.96 3.84
N LEU A 354 1.35 -25.93 3.24
CA LEU A 354 1.57 -25.58 1.84
C LEU A 354 3.03 -25.21 1.55
N SER A 355 3.69 -24.46 2.42
CA SER A 355 5.10 -24.11 2.24
C SER A 355 6.04 -25.32 2.28
N ARG A 356 5.69 -26.34 3.08
CA ARG A 356 6.47 -27.58 3.20
C ARG A 356 6.26 -28.51 2.01
N PHE A 357 5.00 -28.74 1.62
CA PHE A 357 4.66 -29.73 0.61
C PHE A 357 4.64 -29.16 -0.82
N ALA A 358 4.54 -27.85 -0.96
CA ALA A 358 4.59 -27.13 -2.24
C ALA A 358 5.48 -25.88 -2.17
N PRO A 359 6.79 -26.01 -1.87
CA PRO A 359 7.72 -24.86 -1.78
C PRO A 359 7.89 -24.09 -3.10
N HIS A 360 7.51 -24.68 -4.23
CA HIS A 360 7.45 -24.03 -5.54
C HIS A 360 6.24 -23.09 -5.70
N VAL A 361 5.25 -23.19 -4.82
CA VAL A 361 4.10 -22.27 -4.73
C VAL A 361 4.44 -21.12 -3.78
N VAL A 362 4.84 -21.46 -2.56
CA VAL A 362 5.27 -20.52 -1.51
C VAL A 362 6.39 -21.13 -0.70
N LYS A 363 7.54 -20.45 -0.59
CA LYS A 363 8.74 -21.02 0.04
C LYS A 363 8.77 -20.83 1.57
N ALA A 364 8.27 -19.71 2.07
CA ALA A 364 8.23 -19.41 3.51
C ALA A 364 7.02 -18.56 3.91
N ILE A 365 6.67 -18.62 5.20
CA ILE A 365 5.56 -17.85 5.79
C ILE A 365 6.11 -16.83 6.79
N GLY A 366 5.63 -15.59 6.68
CA GLY A 366 5.81 -14.52 7.65
C GLY A 366 4.47 -14.09 8.26
N LEU A 367 4.53 -13.30 9.32
CA LEU A 367 3.40 -12.62 9.92
C LEU A 367 3.48 -11.11 9.61
N VAL A 368 2.37 -10.40 9.77
CA VAL A 368 2.35 -8.93 9.71
C VAL A 368 1.54 -8.41 10.88
N ASN A 369 2.15 -7.52 11.66
CA ASN A 369 1.54 -6.87 12.82
C ASN A 369 1.03 -7.85 13.88
N PHE A 370 1.55 -9.07 13.96
CA PHE A 370 1.17 -9.97 15.06
C PHE A 370 1.83 -9.53 16.37
N ASN A 371 1.04 -9.25 17.42
CA ASN A 371 1.61 -8.88 18.72
C ASN A 371 2.37 -10.06 19.36
N ALA A 372 3.13 -9.82 20.43
CA ALA A 372 3.95 -10.82 21.12
C ALA A 372 3.10 -12.01 21.57
N GLU A 373 1.94 -11.77 22.18
CA GLU A 373 1.04 -12.80 22.67
C GLU A 373 0.57 -13.73 21.54
N ARG A 374 0.09 -13.17 20.43
CA ARG A 374 -0.41 -13.95 19.28
C ARG A 374 0.72 -14.60 18.50
N THR A 375 1.89 -13.96 18.42
CA THR A 375 3.08 -14.55 17.82
C THR A 375 3.53 -15.78 18.62
N ASP A 376 3.61 -15.67 19.96
CA ASP A 376 3.97 -16.79 20.83
C ASP A 376 2.95 -17.93 20.72
N GLU A 377 1.65 -17.61 20.73
CA GLU A 377 0.56 -18.57 20.58
C GLU A 377 0.65 -19.34 19.26
N ILE A 378 0.85 -18.65 18.12
CA ILE A 378 1.05 -19.28 16.82
C ILE A 378 2.24 -20.23 16.85
N CYS A 379 3.37 -19.79 17.38
CA CYS A 379 4.57 -20.62 17.46
C CYS A 379 4.36 -21.85 18.34
N MET A 380 3.69 -21.70 19.47
CA MET A 380 3.40 -22.82 20.38
C MET A 380 2.41 -23.81 19.76
N TYR A 381 1.37 -23.32 19.07
CA TYR A 381 0.42 -24.14 18.33
C TYR A 381 1.12 -24.94 17.22
N LEU A 382 1.93 -24.28 16.38
CA LEU A 382 2.67 -24.97 15.31
C LEU A 382 3.68 -25.99 15.82
N LYS A 383 4.32 -25.74 16.97
CA LYS A 383 5.25 -26.71 17.59
C LYS A 383 4.56 -28.01 17.98
N GLN A 384 3.30 -27.94 18.42
CA GLN A 384 2.52 -29.14 18.75
C GLN A 384 2.18 -29.96 17.49
N GLU A 385 1.91 -29.29 16.39
CA GLU A 385 1.48 -29.92 15.13
C GLU A 385 2.64 -30.46 14.27
N TRP A 386 3.82 -29.83 14.32
CA TRP A 386 4.91 -30.07 13.35
C TRP A 386 6.28 -30.41 13.97
N ASP A 387 6.33 -30.81 15.24
CA ASP A 387 7.55 -31.21 15.97
C ASP A 387 8.71 -30.18 15.88
N GLY A 388 8.36 -28.90 15.83
CA GLY A 388 9.31 -27.78 15.80
C GLY A 388 9.98 -27.48 14.45
N GLU A 389 9.66 -28.21 13.38
CA GLU A 389 10.21 -27.97 12.05
C GLU A 389 9.23 -27.16 11.17
N GLY A 390 9.69 -26.08 10.55
CA GLY A 390 8.86 -25.24 9.66
C GLY A 390 8.09 -24.13 10.38
N MET A 391 8.83 -23.22 11.02
CA MET A 391 8.26 -22.08 11.73
C MET A 391 8.09 -20.87 10.81
N VAL A 392 7.14 -20.00 11.17
CA VAL A 392 7.10 -18.61 10.71
C VAL A 392 8.52 -18.02 10.79
N ILE A 393 9.01 -17.42 9.70
CA ILE A 393 10.39 -16.91 9.64
C ILE A 393 10.50 -15.43 10.02
N SER A 394 9.41 -14.69 9.91
CA SER A 394 9.42 -13.25 10.14
C SER A 394 8.09 -12.71 10.67
N ASN A 395 8.14 -11.53 11.29
CA ASN A 395 6.96 -10.73 11.56
C ASN A 395 7.22 -9.28 11.11
N GLN A 396 6.41 -8.80 10.16
CA GLN A 396 6.53 -7.46 9.63
C GLN A 396 5.81 -6.46 10.54
N VAL A 397 6.55 -5.52 11.13
CA VAL A 397 6.02 -4.57 12.12
C VAL A 397 6.56 -3.16 11.94
N GLN A 398 5.85 -2.18 12.52
CA GLN A 398 6.35 -0.81 12.59
C GLN A 398 7.50 -0.73 13.59
N TYR A 399 8.67 -0.24 13.16
CA TYR A 399 9.81 -0.02 14.06
C TYR A 399 10.67 1.14 13.56
N SER A 400 10.85 2.16 14.39
CA SER A 400 11.70 3.31 14.12
C SER A 400 12.28 3.89 15.41
N LEU A 401 13.04 4.97 15.32
CA LEU A 401 13.44 5.75 16.50
C LEU A 401 12.23 6.32 17.27
N ILE A 402 11.09 6.52 16.59
CA ILE A 402 9.85 7.08 17.17
C ILE A 402 8.93 5.96 17.70
N ASP A 403 8.85 4.85 17.00
CA ASP A 403 8.06 3.71 17.42
C ASP A 403 8.97 2.54 17.79
N GLN A 404 9.23 2.39 19.09
CA GLN A 404 10.08 1.35 19.63
C GLN A 404 9.28 0.24 20.32
N ARG A 405 7.95 0.24 20.18
CA ARG A 405 7.06 -0.71 20.86
C ARG A 405 7.48 -2.19 20.69
N PRO A 406 8.00 -2.65 19.53
CA PRO A 406 8.47 -4.03 19.39
C PRO A 406 9.54 -4.46 20.40
N ARG A 407 10.37 -3.53 20.92
CA ARG A 407 11.50 -3.86 21.80
C ARG A 407 11.10 -4.33 23.20
N PHE A 408 9.85 -4.07 23.62
CA PHE A 408 9.41 -4.32 24.99
C PHE A 408 8.93 -5.75 25.24
N ALA A 409 8.40 -6.43 24.21
CA ALA A 409 7.87 -7.79 24.33
C ALA A 409 8.10 -8.63 23.08
N LEU A 410 7.80 -8.08 21.89
CA LEU A 410 7.89 -8.83 20.64
C LEU A 410 9.31 -9.28 20.32
N ALA A 411 10.34 -8.46 20.60
CA ALA A 411 11.74 -8.82 20.39
C ALA A 411 12.15 -10.10 21.16
N ASP A 412 11.70 -10.26 22.40
CA ASP A 412 11.98 -11.44 23.22
C ASP A 412 11.27 -12.69 22.68
N VAL A 413 10.01 -12.55 22.24
CA VAL A 413 9.27 -13.64 21.57
C VAL A 413 9.94 -14.03 20.25
N CYS A 414 10.38 -13.05 19.47
CA CYS A 414 11.12 -13.28 18.23
C CYS A 414 12.41 -14.07 18.51
N LYS A 415 13.18 -13.66 19.53
CA LYS A 415 14.38 -14.37 19.96
C LYS A 415 14.07 -15.81 20.42
N LYS A 416 13.01 -16.00 21.22
CA LYS A 416 12.57 -17.31 21.73
C LYS A 416 12.25 -18.30 20.61
N HIS A 417 11.68 -17.85 19.49
CA HIS A 417 11.23 -18.71 18.40
C HIS A 417 12.06 -18.63 17.12
N GLY A 418 13.18 -17.89 17.13
CA GLY A 418 14.03 -17.73 15.94
C GLY A 418 13.38 -16.91 14.82
N ILE A 419 12.42 -16.05 15.15
CA ILE A 419 11.76 -15.13 14.20
C ILE A 419 12.56 -13.84 14.11
N LYS A 420 12.60 -13.22 12.92
CA LYS A 420 13.13 -11.85 12.76
C LYS A 420 12.06 -10.85 12.33
N LEU A 421 12.35 -9.57 12.53
CA LEU A 421 11.46 -8.47 12.14
C LEU A 421 11.80 -7.96 10.75
N LEU A 422 10.78 -7.77 9.92
CA LEU A 422 10.83 -6.94 8.72
C LEU A 422 10.19 -5.60 9.08
N THR A 423 10.92 -4.50 8.99
CA THR A 423 10.48 -3.24 9.60
C THR A 423 9.96 -2.27 8.55
N TYR A 424 8.71 -1.81 8.71
CA TYR A 424 8.17 -0.67 7.95
C TYR A 424 8.07 0.56 8.84
N GLY A 425 7.84 1.72 8.23
CA GLY A 425 7.71 2.98 8.97
C GLY A 425 9.02 3.47 9.59
N THR A 426 10.15 2.85 9.25
CA THR A 426 11.50 3.18 9.73
C THR A 426 11.85 4.65 9.53
N TYR A 427 11.39 5.25 8.43
CA TYR A 427 11.59 6.67 8.13
C TYR A 427 10.47 7.59 8.65
N CYS A 428 9.51 7.06 9.41
CA CYS A 428 8.39 7.82 10.00
C CYS A 428 7.63 8.63 8.92
N GLY A 429 7.24 7.99 7.82
CA GLY A 429 6.56 8.68 6.70
C GLY A 429 7.41 9.71 5.97
N GLY A 430 8.74 9.65 6.14
CA GLY A 430 9.69 10.64 5.63
C GLY A 430 9.95 11.80 6.60
N PHE A 431 9.39 11.82 7.80
CA PHE A 431 9.71 12.82 8.81
C PHE A 431 11.14 12.71 9.32
N LEU A 432 11.71 11.50 9.40
CA LEU A 432 13.12 11.29 9.73
C LEU A 432 14.00 11.59 8.51
N SER A 433 14.04 12.85 8.10
CA SER A 433 14.85 13.34 6.97
C SER A 433 15.25 14.81 7.16
N ASP A 434 16.31 15.23 6.46
CA ASP A 434 16.82 16.61 6.48
C ASP A 434 15.75 17.65 6.12
N LYS A 435 14.77 17.29 5.30
CA LYS A 435 13.66 18.16 4.88
C LYS A 435 12.90 18.76 6.06
N TRP A 436 12.81 18.03 7.18
CA TRP A 436 12.01 18.42 8.35
C TRP A 436 12.82 19.05 9.48
N LEU A 437 14.15 19.08 9.37
CA LEU A 437 15.00 19.71 10.37
C LEU A 437 14.77 21.23 10.41
N GLY A 438 14.57 21.76 11.62
CA GLY A 438 14.33 23.18 11.87
C GLY A 438 12.97 23.69 11.37
N LYS A 439 12.05 22.80 10.98
CA LYS A 439 10.72 23.19 10.50
C LYS A 439 9.71 23.26 11.65
N PRO A 440 8.74 24.20 11.61
CA PRO A 440 7.60 24.17 12.51
C PRO A 440 6.75 22.91 12.29
N SER A 441 5.93 22.57 13.28
CA SER A 441 4.97 21.48 13.16
C SER A 441 4.05 21.71 11.94
N PRO A 442 3.89 20.74 11.03
CA PRO A 442 3.09 20.92 9.82
C PRO A 442 1.58 20.98 10.12
N ASN A 443 0.84 21.67 9.24
CA ASN A 443 -0.60 21.47 9.14
C ASN A 443 -0.90 20.13 8.45
N LEU A 444 -1.33 19.11 9.21
CA LEU A 444 -1.58 17.75 8.72
C LEU A 444 -2.65 17.64 7.64
N TYR A 445 -3.55 18.60 7.59
CA TYR A 445 -4.68 18.59 6.67
C TYR A 445 -4.40 19.37 5.38
N ALA A 446 -3.21 19.97 5.27
CA ALA A 446 -2.74 20.57 4.03
C ALA A 446 -2.56 19.51 2.94
N ASP A 447 -2.75 19.91 1.68
CA ASP A 447 -2.70 18.99 0.54
C ASP A 447 -1.29 18.45 0.24
N SER A 448 -0.24 19.11 0.75
CA SER A 448 1.15 18.65 0.63
C SER A 448 1.49 17.49 1.58
N ILE A 449 0.62 17.18 2.56
CA ILE A 449 0.84 16.12 3.54
C ILE A 449 0.24 14.81 3.02
N THR A 450 1.12 13.82 2.85
CA THR A 450 0.73 12.46 2.44
C THR A 450 -0.05 11.71 3.52
N PRO A 451 -0.83 10.67 3.17
CA PRO A 451 -1.52 9.85 4.17
C PRO A 451 -0.56 9.23 5.20
N SER A 452 0.62 8.76 4.76
CA SER A 452 1.64 8.25 5.68
C SER A 452 2.08 9.30 6.70
N GLN A 453 2.34 10.54 6.27
CA GLN A 453 2.74 11.61 7.18
C GLN A 453 1.66 11.94 8.21
N ARG A 454 0.38 11.88 7.86
CA ARG A 454 -0.69 12.08 8.87
C ARG A 454 -0.61 11.02 9.96
N LYS A 455 -0.58 9.74 9.57
CA LYS A 455 -0.43 8.61 10.50
C LYS A 455 0.81 8.72 11.38
N TYR A 456 1.97 9.02 10.80
CA TYR A 456 3.22 9.06 11.54
C TYR A 456 3.37 10.30 12.43
N PHE A 457 2.65 11.38 12.13
CA PHE A 457 2.61 12.54 13.01
C PHE A 457 1.98 12.21 14.36
N ASP A 458 0.89 11.45 14.38
CA ASP A 458 0.26 11.01 15.62
C ASP A 458 1.25 10.22 16.49
N MET A 459 2.06 9.37 15.87
CA MET A 459 3.14 8.64 16.56
C MET A 459 4.20 9.58 17.14
N ILE A 460 4.60 10.64 16.41
CA ILE A 460 5.53 11.67 16.94
C ILE A 460 4.93 12.38 18.15
N MET A 461 3.64 12.72 18.09
CA MET A 461 2.95 13.41 19.18
C MET A 461 2.84 12.53 20.43
N LEU A 462 2.52 11.25 20.26
CA LEU A 462 2.51 10.28 21.36
C LEU A 462 3.91 9.99 21.91
N TRP A 463 4.95 9.98 21.06
CA TRP A 463 6.33 9.69 21.45
C TRP A 463 6.98 10.77 22.30
N GLY A 464 6.68 12.05 22.05
CA GLY A 464 7.28 13.14 22.82
C GLY A 464 7.03 14.53 22.24
N GLY A 465 6.20 14.64 21.20
CA GLY A 465 5.85 15.90 20.57
C GLY A 465 6.91 16.42 19.60
N TRP A 466 6.52 17.44 18.84
CA TRP A 466 7.34 17.99 17.77
C TRP A 466 8.66 18.60 18.25
N THR A 467 8.69 19.19 19.46
CA THR A 467 9.91 19.79 20.02
C THR A 467 10.99 18.75 20.27
N LEU A 468 10.65 17.63 20.93
CA LEU A 468 11.60 16.54 21.14
C LEU A 468 12.00 15.88 19.81
N PHE A 469 11.07 15.82 18.86
CA PHE A 469 11.35 15.33 17.51
C PHE A 469 12.41 16.19 16.79
N GLN A 470 12.34 17.52 16.90
CA GLN A 470 13.36 18.41 16.34
C GLN A 470 14.73 18.24 17.05
N GLU A 471 14.74 17.99 18.36
CA GLU A 471 15.97 17.66 19.08
C GLU A 471 16.60 16.36 18.51
N LEU A 472 15.79 15.34 18.28
CA LEU A 472 16.24 14.09 17.65
C LEU A 472 16.81 14.34 16.25
N LEU A 473 16.11 15.08 15.39
CA LEU A 473 16.58 15.38 14.04
C LEU A 473 17.94 16.11 14.06
N ALA A 474 18.13 17.06 14.99
CA ALA A 474 19.39 17.78 15.13
C ALA A 474 20.54 16.83 15.55
N VAL A 475 20.29 15.91 16.49
CA VAL A 475 21.25 14.88 16.89
C VAL A 475 21.61 13.96 15.72
N LEU A 476 20.60 13.46 15.00
CA LEU A 476 20.82 12.58 13.83
C LEU A 476 21.61 13.29 12.73
N ARG A 477 21.34 14.57 12.48
CA ARG A 477 22.10 15.38 11.51
C ARG A 477 23.54 15.59 11.93
N GLY A 478 23.79 15.81 13.22
CA GLY A 478 25.14 15.91 13.79
C GLY A 478 25.95 14.63 13.60
N ILE A 479 25.34 13.47 13.86
CA ILE A 479 25.95 12.15 13.62
C ILE A 479 26.23 11.96 12.13
N ALA A 480 25.25 12.23 11.27
CA ALA A 480 25.41 12.12 9.83
C ALA A 480 26.57 12.99 9.29
N ASN A 481 26.71 14.23 9.80
CA ASN A 481 27.83 15.10 9.46
C ASN A 481 29.20 14.54 9.91
N ALA A 482 29.26 13.90 11.08
CA ALA A 482 30.49 13.31 11.60
C ALA A 482 30.96 12.10 10.78
N HIS A 483 30.04 11.31 10.23
CA HIS A 483 30.36 10.19 9.34
C HIS A 483 30.70 10.63 7.91
N GLY A 484 30.21 11.78 7.45
CA GLY A 484 30.52 12.32 6.11
C GLY A 484 29.88 11.51 4.98
N GLY A 485 30.52 11.46 3.81
CA GLY A 485 30.13 10.55 2.71
C GLY A 485 28.72 10.75 2.12
N GLY A 486 28.08 11.89 2.37
CA GLY A 486 26.69 12.13 1.97
C GLY A 486 25.64 11.39 2.81
N VAL A 487 26.02 10.86 3.98
CA VAL A 487 25.07 10.29 4.95
C VAL A 487 24.09 11.37 5.42
N ASP A 488 22.81 11.00 5.55
CA ASP A 488 21.74 11.88 6.01
C ASP A 488 21.00 11.37 7.26
N ILE A 489 20.05 12.16 7.77
CA ILE A 489 19.21 11.77 8.93
C ILE A 489 18.52 10.42 8.69
N ALA A 490 18.01 10.18 7.48
CA ALA A 490 17.29 8.96 7.15
C ALA A 490 18.23 7.75 7.23
N ASN A 491 19.47 7.89 6.76
CA ASN A 491 20.50 6.85 6.86
C ASN A 491 20.82 6.50 8.32
N VAL A 492 21.04 7.49 9.19
CA VAL A 492 21.34 7.26 10.62
C VAL A 492 20.15 6.58 11.31
N ALA A 493 18.93 7.01 11.02
CA ALA A 493 17.72 6.40 11.56
C ALA A 493 17.56 4.93 11.12
N ALA A 494 17.73 4.64 9.82
CA ALA A 494 17.64 3.28 9.30
C ALA A 494 18.77 2.39 9.84
N LYS A 495 19.99 2.93 9.97
CA LYS A 495 21.13 2.19 10.54
C LYS A 495 20.87 1.76 11.97
N TRP A 496 20.30 2.65 12.79
CA TRP A 496 19.95 2.34 14.18
C TRP A 496 18.96 1.17 14.29
N VAL A 497 17.97 1.10 13.38
CA VAL A 497 17.00 -0.01 13.32
C VAL A 497 17.65 -1.29 12.79
N LEU A 498 18.44 -1.21 11.72
CA LEU A 498 19.13 -2.38 11.16
C LEU A 498 20.06 -3.04 12.18
N GLU A 499 20.77 -2.28 13.01
CA GLU A 499 21.71 -2.85 13.99
C GLU A 499 21.04 -3.52 15.20
N LYS A 500 19.70 -3.60 15.26
CA LYS A 500 18.99 -4.39 16.26
C LYS A 500 19.08 -5.88 15.92
N GLU A 501 19.33 -6.71 16.93
CA GLU A 501 19.50 -8.16 16.75
C GLU A 501 18.22 -8.80 16.18
N GLU A 502 17.05 -8.34 16.61
CA GLU A 502 15.74 -8.83 16.18
C GLU A 502 15.38 -8.42 14.74
N VAL A 503 16.05 -7.43 14.14
CA VAL A 503 15.71 -6.90 12.81
C VAL A 503 16.48 -7.63 11.72
N ALA A 504 15.76 -8.24 10.79
CA ALA A 504 16.34 -8.78 9.56
C ALA A 504 16.49 -7.71 8.50
N SER A 505 15.46 -6.89 8.25
CA SER A 505 15.49 -5.95 7.14
C SER A 505 14.64 -4.70 7.41
N VAL A 506 15.00 -3.62 6.72
CA VAL A 506 14.21 -2.39 6.63
C VAL A 506 13.54 -2.32 5.27
N ILE A 507 12.24 -2.06 5.26
CA ILE A 507 11.46 -1.87 4.05
C ILE A 507 11.50 -0.38 3.69
N VAL A 508 12.15 -0.07 2.57
CA VAL A 508 12.33 1.29 2.08
C VAL A 508 11.28 1.61 1.03
N GLY A 509 10.63 2.76 1.20
CA GLY A 509 9.57 3.18 0.29
C GLY A 509 10.16 3.80 -0.97
N THR A 510 9.66 3.38 -2.13
CA THR A 510 9.91 4.05 -3.41
C THR A 510 8.58 4.45 -4.05
N ARG A 511 8.50 5.64 -4.65
CA ARG A 511 7.34 6.01 -5.46
C ARG A 511 7.68 5.64 -6.90
N LEU A 512 7.44 4.38 -7.27
CA LEU A 512 7.83 3.83 -8.57
C LEU A 512 7.41 4.76 -9.73
N GLY A 513 8.38 5.12 -10.56
CA GLY A 513 8.17 6.02 -11.71
C GLY A 513 7.88 7.49 -11.36
N VAL A 514 7.88 7.87 -10.08
CA VAL A 514 7.65 9.24 -9.60
C VAL A 514 8.90 9.81 -8.92
N SER A 515 9.50 9.04 -8.00
CA SER A 515 10.72 9.43 -7.31
C SER A 515 11.40 8.21 -6.66
N SER A 516 12.73 8.14 -6.77
CA SER A 516 13.56 7.11 -6.14
C SER A 516 14.53 7.76 -5.15
N ASN A 517 14.79 7.08 -4.02
CA ASN A 517 15.83 7.42 -3.04
C ASN A 517 16.86 6.29 -2.91
N ALA A 518 17.00 5.45 -3.94
CA ALA A 518 17.80 4.24 -3.93
C ALA A 518 19.26 4.47 -3.49
N GLU A 519 19.96 5.40 -4.15
CA GLU A 519 21.34 5.75 -3.79
C GLU A 519 21.50 6.20 -2.34
N SER A 520 20.60 7.08 -1.85
CA SER A 520 20.63 7.50 -0.44
C SER A 520 20.41 6.29 0.47
N ASN A 521 19.40 5.47 0.22
CA ASN A 521 19.11 4.30 1.05
C ASN A 521 20.30 3.35 1.17
N LEU A 522 21.07 3.15 0.10
CA LEU A 522 22.26 2.30 0.09
C LEU A 522 23.40 2.82 0.98
N ARG A 523 23.47 4.13 1.25
CA ARG A 523 24.48 4.72 2.15
C ARG A 523 24.37 4.20 3.58
N VAL A 524 23.26 3.57 3.97
CA VAL A 524 23.13 2.89 5.27
C VAL A 524 24.21 1.81 5.50
N PHE A 525 24.80 1.28 4.42
CA PHE A 525 25.89 0.30 4.48
C PHE A 525 27.29 0.92 4.47
N SER A 526 27.41 2.23 4.28
CA SER A 526 28.71 2.92 4.18
C SER A 526 29.33 3.32 5.52
N PHE A 527 28.61 3.15 6.63
CA PHE A 527 29.05 3.51 7.97
C PHE A 527 28.46 2.57 9.03
N SER A 528 28.95 2.68 10.27
CA SER A 528 28.44 1.98 11.45
C SER A 528 28.31 2.95 12.62
N LEU A 529 27.28 2.79 13.47
CA LEU A 529 27.11 3.67 14.61
C LEU A 529 28.17 3.35 15.67
N THR A 530 28.91 4.37 16.08
CA THR A 530 29.84 4.28 17.21
C THR A 530 29.07 4.24 18.53
N GLU A 531 29.74 3.82 19.61
CA GLU A 531 29.13 3.85 20.94
C GLU A 531 28.70 5.26 21.35
N LYS A 532 29.48 6.28 20.95
CA LYS A 532 29.12 7.69 21.16
C LYS A 532 27.84 8.06 20.41
N ASP A 533 27.67 7.61 19.17
CA ASP A 533 26.46 7.87 18.39
C ASP A 533 25.24 7.25 19.07
N ARG A 534 25.36 5.98 19.49
CA ARG A 534 24.30 5.27 20.24
C ARG A 534 23.94 6.00 21.53
N ALA A 535 24.93 6.38 22.33
CA ALA A 535 24.71 7.10 23.57
C ALA A 535 24.01 8.45 23.34
N THR A 536 24.40 9.18 22.30
CA THR A 536 23.81 10.49 21.95
C THR A 536 22.35 10.34 21.49
N ILE A 537 22.06 9.34 20.66
CA ILE A 537 20.68 9.00 20.27
C ILE A 537 19.86 8.61 21.51
N ASN A 538 20.38 7.69 22.33
CA ASN A 538 19.70 7.20 23.53
C ASN A 538 19.39 8.31 24.54
N ALA A 539 20.25 9.33 24.67
CA ALA A 539 20.00 10.48 25.52
C ALA A 539 18.71 11.24 25.13
N VAL A 540 18.38 11.32 23.84
CA VAL A 540 17.11 11.89 23.36
C VAL A 540 15.97 10.89 23.57
N LEU A 541 16.18 9.62 23.21
CA LEU A 541 15.15 8.58 23.35
C LEU A 541 14.68 8.41 24.80
N ASN A 542 15.56 8.59 25.78
CA ASN A 542 15.23 8.51 27.20
C ASN A 542 14.28 9.62 27.69
N LYS A 543 14.11 10.70 26.92
CA LYS A 543 13.14 11.76 27.20
C LYS A 543 11.75 11.47 26.63
N SER A 544 11.63 10.41 25.82
CA SER A 544 10.39 10.04 25.15
C SER A 544 9.42 9.27 26.05
N GLN A 545 8.19 9.14 25.60
CA GLN A 545 7.12 8.34 26.21
C GLN A 545 7.00 6.95 25.58
N ALA A 546 8.08 6.39 25.02
CA ALA A 546 8.05 5.13 24.28
C ALA A 546 7.44 3.95 25.09
N GLU A 547 7.70 3.87 26.40
CA GLU A 547 7.09 2.84 27.26
C GLU A 547 5.59 3.07 27.46
N GLU A 548 5.15 4.33 27.57
CA GLU A 548 3.74 4.65 27.68
C GLU A 548 2.99 4.36 26.37
N MET A 549 3.63 4.60 25.22
CA MET A 549 3.09 4.15 23.93
C MET A 549 2.88 2.65 23.90
N PHE A 550 3.84 1.86 24.40
CA PHE A 550 3.69 0.41 24.52
C PHE A 550 2.55 0.03 25.47
N ARG A 551 2.44 0.65 26.64
CA ARG A 551 1.34 0.38 27.59
C ARG A 551 -0.04 0.71 27.02
N LYS A 552 -0.17 1.78 26.23
CA LYS A 552 -1.44 2.22 25.64
C LYS A 552 -1.82 1.46 24.37
N MET A 553 -0.84 1.13 23.53
CA MET A 553 -1.07 0.62 22.17
C MET A 553 -0.61 -0.83 21.97
N GLY A 554 -0.04 -1.48 22.99
CA GLY A 554 0.64 -2.76 22.84
C GLY A 554 1.98 -2.64 22.10
N ASP A 555 2.54 -3.77 21.68
CA ASP A 555 3.84 -3.83 20.99
C ASP A 555 3.77 -3.58 19.47
N CYS A 556 2.70 -3.96 18.79
CA CYS A 556 2.47 -3.64 17.39
C CYS A 556 1.01 -3.77 16.94
N GLY A 557 0.65 -2.98 15.92
CA GLY A 557 -0.50 -3.23 15.08
C GLY A 557 -1.88 -2.90 15.65
N ALA A 558 -2.01 -2.58 16.94
CA ALA A 558 -3.30 -2.22 17.54
C ALA A 558 -3.95 -1.02 16.84
N GLU A 559 -3.14 -0.08 16.33
CA GLU A 559 -3.58 1.08 15.57
C GLU A 559 -4.32 0.73 14.26
N TYR A 560 -4.20 -0.51 13.74
CA TYR A 560 -4.93 -0.96 12.56
C TYR A 560 -6.20 -1.76 12.90
N ARG A 561 -6.37 -2.19 14.16
CA ARG A 561 -7.45 -3.09 14.56
C ARG A 561 -8.76 -2.39 14.90
N HIS A 562 -8.71 -1.08 15.15
CA HIS A 562 -9.85 -0.27 15.57
C HIS A 562 -10.58 0.43 14.41
N THR A 563 -10.09 0.29 13.18
CA THR A 563 -10.78 0.81 12.00
C THR A 563 -11.73 -0.26 11.48
N SER A 564 -13.00 -0.19 11.90
CA SER A 564 -14.09 -0.82 11.15
C SER A 564 -14.11 -0.18 9.76
N HIS A 565 -13.74 -0.93 8.73
CA HIS A 565 -13.92 -0.53 7.34
C HIS A 565 -15.38 -0.57 6.95
#